data_AF-A0A6G1F8S9-F1
#
_entry.id   AF-A0A6G1F8S9-F1
#
_cell.length_a   1.000
_cell.length_b   1.000
_cell.length_c   1.000
_cell.angle_alpha   90.00
_cell.angle_beta   90.00
_cell.angle_gamma   90.00
#
_symmetry.space_group_name_H-M   'P 1'
#
loop_
_entity.id
_entity.type
_entity.pdbx_description
1 polymer ?
#
loop_
_entity_poly.entity_id
_entity_poly.type
_entity_poly.pdbx_seq_one_letter_code
_entity_poly.pdbx_strand_id
1 'polypeptide(L)'
;MLKLFDPLPQLILSSIPPSSTPGCKGRPREKKEATRHSARQVARPSSVPVSKRVQGCLLKEMSIIEAEEALDDLAIAAFVCTFDQPLPLHIIARLHSLTRLDDKATILVDLAGQEGIAAAPA
;
A
#
# COMPACT_ATOMS: atom_id res chain seq x y z
N MET A 1 17.15 20.45 -45.16
CA MET A 1 16.45 20.66 -43.87
C MET A 1 15.09 19.97 -43.94
N LEU A 2 14.95 18.79 -43.33
CA LEU A 2 13.70 18.05 -43.30
C LEU A 2 12.96 18.42 -42.00
N LYS A 3 11.77 19.03 -42.13
CA LYS A 3 10.90 19.31 -40.99
C LYS A 3 10.25 17.98 -40.58
N LEU A 4 10.70 17.43 -39.45
CA LEU A 4 10.33 16.10 -38.94
C LEU A 4 9.02 16.08 -38.15
N PHE A 5 8.34 17.23 -37.99
CA PHE A 5 7.12 17.30 -37.20
C PHE A 5 6.04 18.04 -37.96
N ASP A 6 5.02 17.29 -38.37
CA ASP A 6 3.74 17.84 -38.79
C ASP A 6 3.01 18.44 -37.57
N PRO A 7 2.36 19.61 -37.71
CA PRO A 7 1.63 20.22 -36.62
C PRO A 7 0.45 19.32 -36.20
N LEU A 8 0.37 19.03 -34.90
CA LEU A 8 -0.68 18.20 -34.31
C LEU A 8 -2.08 18.71 -34.71
N PRO A 9 -3.02 17.81 -35.08
CA PRO A 9 -4.40 18.21 -35.33
C PRO A 9 -5.01 18.81 -34.06
N GLN A 10 -5.79 19.88 -34.22
CA GLN A 10 -6.39 20.62 -33.11
C GLN A 10 -7.25 19.67 -32.25
N LEU A 11 -7.00 19.70 -30.94
CA LEU A 11 -7.71 18.91 -29.93
C LEU A 11 -9.23 19.17 -30.05
N ILE A 12 -10.03 18.13 -30.31
CA ILE A 12 -11.50 18.17 -30.43
C ILE A 12 -12.17 18.35 -29.04
N LEU A 13 -11.43 18.80 -28.02
CA LEU A 13 -11.94 19.01 -26.66
C LEU A 13 -12.81 20.27 -26.54
N SER A 14 -12.84 21.14 -27.56
CA SER A 14 -13.67 22.35 -27.60
C SER A 14 -15.15 22.08 -27.92
N SER A 15 -15.53 20.85 -28.27
CA SER A 15 -16.87 20.49 -28.75
C SER A 15 -17.58 19.48 -27.84
N ILE A 16 -17.50 19.66 -26.52
CA ILE A 16 -18.44 19.00 -25.61
C ILE A 16 -19.61 19.97 -25.42
N PRO A 17 -20.81 19.71 -25.99
CA PRO A 17 -21.97 20.54 -25.68
C PRO A 17 -22.28 20.43 -24.18
N PRO A 18 -22.67 21.52 -23.51
CA PRO A 18 -23.01 21.47 -22.10
C PRO A 18 -24.19 20.50 -21.91
N SER A 19 -23.92 19.38 -21.26
CA SER A 19 -24.95 18.47 -20.77
C SER A 19 -25.90 19.24 -19.86
N SER A 20 -27.11 19.52 -20.34
CA SER A 20 -28.19 20.09 -19.54
C SER A 20 -28.71 19.02 -18.58
N THR A 21 -28.01 18.80 -17.48
CA THR A 21 -28.56 18.04 -16.37
C THR A 21 -29.62 18.90 -15.65
N PRO A 22 -30.84 18.38 -15.42
CA PRO A 22 -31.83 19.09 -14.61
C PRO A 22 -31.27 19.25 -13.20
N GLY A 23 -31.31 20.49 -12.70
CA GLY A 23 -30.62 20.94 -11.50
C GLY A 23 -30.97 20.12 -10.26
N CYS A 24 -30.06 19.22 -9.89
CA CYS A 24 -29.94 18.81 -8.50
C CYS A 24 -29.41 20.03 -7.74
N LYS A 25 -30.21 20.57 -6.81
CA LYS A 25 -29.83 21.70 -5.95
C LYS A 25 -28.56 21.33 -5.17
N GLY A 26 -27.41 21.67 -5.76
CA GLY A 26 -26.11 21.38 -5.21
C GLY A 26 -25.91 22.21 -3.95
N ARG A 27 -25.62 21.54 -2.83
CA ARG A 27 -24.95 22.19 -1.71
C ARG A 27 -23.70 22.89 -2.25
N PRO A 28 -23.35 24.09 -1.76
CA PRO A 28 -22.16 24.79 -2.22
C PRO A 28 -20.96 23.85 -2.07
N ARG A 29 -20.35 23.46 -3.20
CA ARG A 29 -19.06 22.79 -3.19
C ARG A 29 -18.04 23.83 -2.78
N GLU A 30 -17.66 23.81 -1.51
CA GLU A 30 -16.46 24.51 -1.06
C GLU A 30 -15.29 24.09 -1.95
N LYS A 31 -14.55 25.08 -2.44
CA LYS A 31 -13.34 24.88 -3.23
C LYS A 31 -12.28 24.31 -2.29
N LYS A 32 -12.25 22.98 -2.15
CA LYS A 32 -11.18 22.30 -1.45
C LYS A 32 -9.93 22.43 -2.31
N GLU A 33 -8.87 22.97 -1.72
CA GLU A 33 -7.54 23.01 -2.32
C GLU A 33 -7.16 21.61 -2.80
N ALA A 34 -6.49 21.51 -3.95
CA ALA A 34 -6.14 20.24 -4.56
C ALA A 34 -5.07 19.52 -3.71
N THR A 35 -5.49 18.91 -2.62
CA THR A 35 -4.63 18.06 -1.80
C THR A 35 -4.45 16.73 -2.54
N ARG A 36 -3.20 16.25 -2.63
CA ARG A 36 -2.86 14.93 -3.19
C ARG A 36 -3.51 13.75 -2.44
N HIS A 37 -4.16 14.00 -1.30
CA HIS A 37 -4.72 12.98 -0.44
C HIS A 37 -6.20 12.74 -0.74
N SER A 38 -6.58 11.46 -0.76
CA SER A 38 -7.98 11.07 -0.95
C SER A 38 -8.85 11.61 0.20
N ALA A 39 -10.06 12.09 -0.12
CA ALA A 39 -11.04 12.53 0.87
C ALA A 39 -11.32 11.44 1.94
N ARG A 40 -11.16 10.16 1.58
CA ARG A 40 -11.30 9.03 2.51
C ARG A 40 -10.17 8.97 3.54
N GLN A 41 -8.94 9.30 3.14
CA GLN A 41 -7.78 9.31 4.03
C GLN A 41 -7.83 10.49 4.99
N VAL A 42 -8.27 11.65 4.51
CA VAL A 42 -8.47 12.85 5.35
C VAL A 42 -9.57 12.62 6.40
N ALA A 43 -10.62 11.86 6.06
CA ALA A 43 -11.69 11.51 6.99
C ALA A 43 -11.30 10.47 8.05
N ARG A 44 -10.15 9.80 7.90
CA ARG A 44 -9.65 8.77 8.82
C ARG A 44 -8.17 9.02 9.14
N PRO A 45 -7.84 10.11 9.85
CA PRO A 45 -6.48 10.36 10.27
C PRO A 45 -6.05 9.26 11.24
N SER A 46 -5.02 8.50 10.89
CA SER A 46 -4.34 7.60 11.83
C SER A 46 -3.14 8.34 12.39
N SER A 47 -3.08 8.52 13.69
CA SER A 47 -1.89 9.06 14.36
C SER A 47 -0.72 8.07 14.33
N VAL A 48 -1.02 6.77 14.24
CA VAL A 48 0.00 5.73 14.24
C VAL A 48 0.49 5.49 12.80
N PRO A 49 1.81 5.55 12.55
CA PRO A 49 2.36 5.27 11.23
C PRO A 49 2.03 3.84 10.80
N VAL A 50 1.92 3.61 9.49
CA VAL A 50 1.60 2.29 8.94
C VAL A 50 2.59 1.23 9.41
N SER A 51 3.89 1.56 9.47
CA SER A 51 4.95 0.63 9.94
C SER A 51 4.68 0.08 11.33
N LYS A 52 4.35 0.94 12.31
CA LYS A 52 4.04 0.50 13.68
C LYS A 52 2.80 -0.37 13.75
N ARG A 53 1.77 -0.07 12.94
CA ARG A 53 0.57 -0.91 12.87
C ARG A 53 0.88 -2.29 12.31
N VAL A 54 1.65 -2.36 11.22
CA VAL A 54 2.08 -3.64 10.63
C VAL A 54 2.92 -4.45 11.60
N GLN A 55 3.81 -3.82 12.37
CA GLN A 55 4.56 -4.47 13.44
C GLN A 55 3.61 -5.08 14.49
N GLY A 56 2.65 -4.30 15.00
CA GLY A 56 1.63 -4.81 15.93
C GLY A 56 0.83 -5.99 15.37
N CYS A 57 0.35 -5.89 14.12
CA CYS A 57 -0.35 -7.00 13.46
C CYS A 57 0.53 -8.26 13.40
N LEU A 58 1.81 -8.12 13.04
CA LEU A 58 2.75 -9.24 12.93
C LEU A 58 2.99 -9.93 14.28
N LEU A 59 3.30 -9.14 15.32
CA LEU A 59 3.56 -9.68 16.66
C LEU A 59 2.32 -10.35 17.25
N LYS A 60 1.12 -9.80 16.96
CA LYS A 60 -0.15 -10.41 17.35
C LYS A 60 -0.38 -11.75 16.66
N GLU A 61 -0.10 -11.83 15.36
CA GLU A 61 -0.24 -13.06 14.58
C GLU A 61 0.68 -14.18 15.11
N MET A 62 1.89 -13.79 15.54
CA MET A 62 2.86 -14.65 16.22
C MET A 62 2.52 -14.96 17.68
N SER A 63 1.38 -14.45 18.20
CA SER A 63 0.94 -14.64 19.59
C SER A 63 1.92 -14.10 20.65
N ILE A 64 2.71 -13.09 20.29
CA ILE A 64 3.66 -12.43 21.21
C ILE A 64 2.93 -11.37 22.04
N ILE A 65 1.93 -10.71 21.44
CA ILE A 65 1.08 -9.70 22.08
C ILE A 65 -0.40 -10.02 21.82
N GLU A 66 -1.28 -9.64 22.74
CA GLU A 66 -2.74 -9.81 22.58
C GLU A 66 -3.39 -8.65 21.81
N ALA A 67 -2.87 -7.44 21.99
CA ALA A 67 -3.36 -6.21 21.38
C ALA A 67 -2.26 -5.51 20.59
N GLU A 68 -2.60 -4.90 19.46
CA GLU A 68 -1.63 -4.21 18.59
C GLU A 68 -1.04 -2.95 19.25
N GLU A 69 -1.76 -2.36 20.21
CA GLU A 69 -1.29 -1.23 21.01
C GLU A 69 -0.22 -1.60 22.06
N ALA A 70 0.00 -2.89 22.34
CA ALA A 70 1.00 -3.38 23.30
C ALA A 70 2.41 -3.56 22.68
N LEU A 71 2.73 -2.77 21.65
CA LEU A 71 4.01 -2.82 20.96
C LEU A 71 5.11 -2.14 21.79
N ASP A 72 5.64 -2.87 22.76
CA ASP A 72 6.71 -2.45 23.66
C ASP A 72 8.07 -3.07 23.27
N ASP A 73 9.17 -2.47 23.73
CA ASP A 73 10.54 -2.97 23.45
C ASP A 73 10.75 -4.43 23.89
N LEU A 74 10.07 -4.84 24.97
CA LEU A 74 10.08 -6.23 25.44
C LEU A 74 9.43 -7.19 24.42
N ALA A 75 8.34 -6.77 23.79
CA ALA A 75 7.66 -7.56 22.76
C ALA A 75 8.54 -7.69 21.51
N ILE A 76 9.27 -6.64 21.16
CA ILE A 76 10.24 -6.66 20.04
C ILE A 76 11.40 -7.62 20.38
N ALA A 77 11.92 -7.58 21.61
CA ALA A 77 12.96 -8.51 22.04
C ALA A 77 12.46 -9.97 21.99
N ALA A 78 11.25 -10.23 22.48
CA ALA A 78 10.62 -11.55 22.41
C ALA A 78 10.44 -12.03 20.96
N PHE A 79 10.05 -11.13 20.05
CA PHE A 79 9.99 -11.42 18.62
C PHE A 79 11.34 -11.87 18.07
N VAL A 80 12.43 -11.15 18.37
CA VAL A 80 13.78 -11.54 17.92
C VAL A 80 14.16 -12.92 18.46
N CYS A 81 13.92 -13.18 19.75
CA CYS A 81 14.21 -14.47 20.38
C CYS A 81 13.41 -15.64 19.79
N THR A 82 12.24 -15.40 19.16
CA THR A 82 11.47 -16.49 18.53
C THR A 82 12.20 -17.16 17.36
N PHE A 83 13.17 -16.46 16.76
CA PHE A 83 13.97 -16.99 15.64
C PHE A 83 15.23 -17.74 16.08
N ASP A 84 15.54 -17.77 17.38
CA ASP A 84 16.63 -18.60 17.91
C ASP A 84 16.33 -20.10 17.78
N GLN A 85 15.05 -20.44 17.56
CA GLN A 85 14.55 -21.78 17.32
C GLN A 85 13.72 -21.80 16.03
N PRO A 86 13.55 -22.96 15.37
CA PRO A 86 12.65 -23.06 14.24
C PRO A 86 11.22 -22.66 14.65
N LEU A 87 10.59 -21.81 13.83
CA LEU A 87 9.24 -21.34 14.10
C LEU A 87 8.25 -22.50 14.15
N PRO A 88 7.32 -22.51 15.13
CA PRO A 88 6.24 -23.50 15.17
C PRO A 88 5.39 -23.47 13.90
N LEU A 89 5.00 -24.64 13.41
CA LEU A 89 4.25 -24.78 12.15
C LEU A 89 2.94 -23.97 12.10
N HIS A 90 2.27 -23.83 13.25
CA HIS A 90 1.05 -23.04 13.35
C HIS A 90 1.28 -21.54 13.17
N ILE A 91 2.44 -21.01 13.59
CA ILE A 91 2.83 -19.61 13.36
C ILE A 91 3.17 -19.41 11.89
N ILE A 92 3.88 -20.36 11.28
CA ILE A 92 4.21 -20.32 9.85
C ILE A 92 2.93 -20.26 9.00
N ALA A 93 1.94 -21.11 9.26
CA ALA A 93 0.67 -21.12 8.53
C ALA A 93 -0.10 -19.79 8.66
N ARG A 94 -0.03 -19.17 9.83
CA ARG A 94 -0.61 -17.86 10.10
C ARG A 94 0.11 -16.74 9.35
N LEU A 95 1.44 -16.73 9.37
CA LEU A 95 2.24 -15.76 8.60
C LEU A 95 2.00 -15.89 7.10
N HIS A 96 1.88 -17.12 6.60
CA HIS A 96 1.50 -17.39 5.21
C HIS A 96 0.12 -16.83 4.87
N SER A 97 -0.86 -16.98 5.77
CA SER A 97 -2.21 -16.42 5.61
C SER A 97 -2.21 -14.89 5.62
N LEU A 98 -1.44 -14.28 6.52
CA LEU A 98 -1.30 -12.83 6.65
C LEU A 98 -0.64 -12.19 5.43
N THR A 99 0.42 -12.82 4.93
CA THR A 99 1.23 -12.32 3.80
C THR A 99 0.70 -12.78 2.44
N ARG A 100 -0.21 -13.75 2.43
CA ARG A 100 -0.78 -14.39 1.22
C ARG A 100 0.30 -14.93 0.29
N LEU A 101 1.43 -15.39 0.85
CA LEU A 101 2.54 -15.92 0.09
C LEU A 101 2.23 -17.27 -0.58
N ASP A 102 1.21 -18.01 -0.13
CA ASP A 102 0.79 -19.25 -0.78
C ASP A 102 -0.08 -19.04 -2.02
N ASP A 103 -0.53 -17.81 -2.28
CA ASP A 103 -1.24 -17.47 -3.51
C ASP A 103 -0.20 -17.48 -4.65
N LYS A 104 -0.23 -18.51 -5.51
CA LYS A 104 0.71 -18.67 -6.65
C LYS A 104 0.83 -17.42 -7.54
N ALA A 105 -0.23 -16.60 -7.58
CA ALA A 105 -0.24 -15.33 -8.31
C ALA A 105 0.65 -14.25 -7.66
N THR A 106 0.83 -14.28 -6.34
CA THR A 106 1.64 -13.33 -5.56
C THR A 106 3.13 -13.65 -5.68
N ILE A 107 3.51 -14.93 -5.64
CA ILE A 107 4.91 -15.38 -5.76
C ILE A 107 5.53 -14.96 -7.11
N LEU A 108 4.75 -15.01 -8.19
CA LEU A 108 5.21 -14.63 -9.53
C LEU A 108 5.56 -13.13 -9.64
N VAL A 109 4.85 -12.27 -8.91
CA VAL A 109 5.01 -10.81 -8.97
C VAL A 109 6.25 -10.35 -8.20
N ASP A 110 6.58 -11.01 -7.08
CA ASP A 110 7.71 -10.62 -6.23
C ASP A 110 9.07 -11.06 -6.80
N LEU A 111 9.13 -12.27 -7.39
CA LEU A 111 10.35 -12.79 -8.03
C LEU A 111 10.73 -12.04 -9.31
N ALA A 112 9.75 -11.53 -10.05
CA ALA A 112 9.96 -10.69 -11.23
C ALA A 112 10.49 -9.27 -10.90
N GLY A 113 10.50 -8.89 -9.62
CA GLY A 113 11.07 -7.63 -9.13
C GLY A 113 12.49 -7.75 -8.58
N GLN A 114 13.02 -8.97 -8.42
CA GLN A 114 14.32 -9.26 -7.79
C GLN A 114 15.44 -9.62 -8.78
N GLU A 115 15.21 -9.47 -10.08
CA GLU A 115 16.22 -9.61 -11.12
C GLU A 115 17.06 -8.34 -11.25
N GLY A 116 17.89 -8.07 -10.23
CA GLY A 116 18.73 -6.88 -10.21
C GLY A 116 19.88 -6.84 -9.20
N ILE A 117 20.16 -7.91 -8.44
CA ILE A 117 21.34 -7.95 -7.56
C ILE A 117 22.00 -9.33 -7.66
N ALA A 118 22.64 -9.58 -8.80
CA ALA A 118 23.68 -10.58 -8.92
C ALA A 118 24.84 -9.96 -9.71
N ALA A 119 25.91 -9.58 -9.01
CA ALA A 119 27.32 -9.71 -9.42
C ALA A 119 28.24 -8.84 -8.56
N ALA A 120 29.10 -9.48 -7.76
CA ALA A 120 30.55 -9.27 -7.79
C ALA A 120 31.24 -10.28 -6.85
N PRO A 121 32.01 -11.25 -7.38
CA PRO A 121 32.97 -12.01 -6.59
C PRO A 121 34.30 -11.23 -6.46
N ALA A 122 34.94 -11.33 -5.30
CA ALA A 122 36.37 -11.08 -5.10
C ALA A 122 36.93 -12.18 -4.19
#